data_AF-A0A966XBQ0-F1
#
_entry.id   AF-A0A966XBQ0-F1
#
_cell.length_a   1.000
_cell.length_b   1.000
_cell.length_c   1.000
_cell.angle_alpha   90.00
_cell.angle_beta   90.00
_cell.angle_gamma   90.00
#
_symmetry.space_group_name_H-M   'P 1'
#
loop_
_entity.id
_entity.type
_entity.pdbx_description
1 polymer ?
#
loop_
_entity_poly.entity_id
_entity_poly.type
_entity_poly.pdbx_seq_one_letter_code
_entity_poly.pdbx_strand_id
1 'polypeptide(L)'
;MSDPDQTDLNVPQLTFLRRLVTILTLTMIGGIITLVTLIFLRFQDRPASLTLPNSITLPQGNTPVAFTKGAGWYAVVTSSNQILIYDPNGGLLQTIEVVTP
;
A
#
# COMPACT_ATOMS: atom_id res chain seq x y z
N MET A 1 -15.29 -51.84 -39.61
CA MET A 1 -14.38 -50.93 -38.90
C MET A 1 -15.11 -50.50 -37.64
N SER A 2 -14.99 -51.31 -36.58
CA SER A 2 -15.63 -51.01 -35.30
C SER A 2 -14.74 -50.02 -34.57
N ASP A 3 -15.28 -48.84 -34.31
CA ASP A 3 -14.58 -47.78 -33.58
C ASP A 3 -14.45 -48.19 -32.10
N PRO A 4 -13.23 -48.41 -31.56
CA PRO A 4 -13.03 -48.94 -30.21
C PRO A 4 -12.97 -47.85 -29.11
N ASP A 5 -13.31 -46.59 -29.42
CA ASP A 5 -13.13 -45.45 -28.52
C ASP A 5 -14.36 -45.05 -27.68
N GLN A 6 -15.38 -45.90 -27.63
CA GLN A 6 -16.50 -45.75 -26.68
C GLN A 6 -16.45 -46.83 -25.61
N THR A 7 -15.29 -46.99 -24.96
CA THR A 7 -15.29 -47.54 -23.61
C THR A 7 -15.93 -46.47 -22.74
N ASP A 8 -17.14 -46.72 -22.25
CA ASP A 8 -17.83 -45.94 -21.22
C ASP A 8 -16.81 -45.31 -20.27
N LEU A 9 -16.48 -44.02 -20.48
CA LEU A 9 -15.69 -43.25 -19.55
C LEU A 9 -16.53 -43.20 -18.28
N ASN A 10 -16.30 -44.16 -17.38
CA ASN A 10 -17.07 -44.42 -16.18
C ASN A 10 -17.65 -43.11 -15.64
N VAL A 11 -18.96 -42.88 -15.88
CA VAL A 11 -19.68 -41.65 -15.52
C VAL A 11 -19.38 -41.18 -14.09
N PRO A 12 -19.18 -42.09 -13.10
CA PRO A 12 -18.74 -41.73 -11.75
C PRO A 12 -17.34 -41.09 -11.66
N GLN A 13 -16.39 -41.49 -12.50
CA GLN A 13 -15.01 -40.99 -12.47
C GLN A 13 -14.90 -39.59 -13.07
N LEU A 14 -15.66 -39.29 -14.13
CA LEU A 14 -15.71 -37.95 -14.73
C LEU A 14 -16.36 -36.92 -13.78
N THR A 15 -17.40 -37.33 -13.05
CA THR A 15 -18.03 -36.48 -12.04
C THR A 15 -17.12 -36.24 -10.83
N PHE A 16 -16.34 -37.25 -10.42
CA PHE A 16 -15.30 -37.09 -9.41
C PHE A 16 -14.22 -36.08 -9.85
N LEU A 17 -13.67 -36.25 -11.05
CA LEU A 17 -12.65 -35.34 -11.59
C LEU A 17 -13.19 -33.92 -11.74
N ARG A 18 -14.42 -33.76 -12.24
CA ARG A 18 -15.09 -32.47 -12.33
C ARG A 18 -15.20 -31.80 -10.97
N ARG A 19 -15.65 -32.53 -9.93
CA ARG A 19 -15.81 -32.00 -8.57
C ARG A 19 -14.46 -31.61 -7.97
N LEU A 20 -13.42 -32.42 -8.18
CA LEU A 20 -12.06 -32.13 -7.73
C LEU A 20 -11.53 -30.84 -8.36
N VAL A 21 -11.65 -30.70 -9.68
CA VAL A 21 -11.20 -29.49 -10.38
C VAL A 21 -12.01 -28.27 -9.96
N THR A 22 -13.34 -28.38 -9.80
CA THR A 22 -14.17 -27.27 -9.30
C THR A 22 -13.73 -26.82 -7.91
N ILE A 23 -13.42 -27.74 -7.00
CA ILE A 23 -12.89 -27.41 -5.67
C ILE A 23 -11.54 -26.71 -5.78
N LEU A 24 -10.63 -27.24 -6.61
CA LEU A 24 -9.32 -26.65 -6.84
C LEU A 24 -9.42 -25.23 -7.41
N THR A 25 -10.30 -25.02 -8.38
CA THR A 25 -10.55 -23.69 -8.95
C THR A 25 -11.11 -22.75 -7.88
N LEU A 26 -12.06 -23.22 -7.05
CA LEU A 26 -12.64 -22.43 -5.97
C LEU A 26 -11.57 -22.00 -4.95
N THR A 27 -10.67 -22.91 -4.56
CA THR A 27 -9.59 -22.60 -3.60
C THR A 27 -8.55 -21.66 -4.21
N MET A 28 -8.18 -21.83 -5.48
CA MET A 28 -7.29 -20.89 -6.19
C MET A 28 -7.88 -19.47 -6.21
N ILE A 29 -9.17 -19.35 -6.53
CA ILE A 29 -9.88 -18.06 -6.52
C ILE A 29 -9.91 -17.49 -5.09
N GLY A 30 -10.25 -18.31 -4.09
CA GLY A 30 -10.28 -17.89 -2.69
C GLY A 30 -8.92 -17.39 -2.19
N GLY A 31 -7.83 -18.03 -2.60
CA GLY A 31 -6.46 -17.59 -2.29
C GLY A 31 -6.14 -16.21 -2.85
N ILE A 32 -6.46 -15.98 -4.14
CA ILE A 32 -6.24 -14.68 -4.79
C ILE A 32 -7.11 -13.60 -4.14
N ILE A 33 -8.39 -13.88 -3.88
CA ILE A 33 -9.29 -12.94 -3.19
C ILE A 33 -8.71 -12.56 -1.84
N THR A 34 -8.28 -13.55 -1.04
CA THR A 34 -7.69 -13.29 0.28
C THR A 34 -6.46 -12.39 0.18
N LEU A 35 -5.56 -12.67 -0.76
CA LEU A 35 -4.37 -11.84 -0.98
C LEU A 35 -4.74 -10.40 -1.36
N VAL A 36 -5.66 -10.22 -2.31
CA VAL A 36 -6.12 -8.91 -2.76
C VAL A 36 -6.81 -8.16 -1.61
N THR A 37 -7.66 -8.82 -0.83
CA THR A 37 -8.32 -8.24 0.35
C THR A 37 -7.30 -7.80 1.39
N LEU A 38 -6.30 -8.62 1.72
CA LEU A 38 -5.25 -8.25 2.68
C LEU A 38 -4.44 -7.05 2.20
N ILE A 39 -4.05 -7.02 0.91
CA ILE A 39 -3.36 -5.87 0.33
C ILE A 39 -4.24 -4.64 0.41
N PHE A 40 -5.50 -4.73 0.00
CA PHE A 40 -6.44 -3.62 0.03
C PHE A 40 -6.59 -3.04 1.45
N LEU A 41 -6.82 -3.90 2.44
CA LEU A 41 -6.92 -3.48 3.85
C LEU A 41 -5.64 -2.82 4.34
N ARG A 42 -4.47 -3.39 4.01
CA ARG A 42 -3.17 -2.83 4.40
C ARG A 42 -2.89 -1.46 3.78
N PHE A 43 -3.40 -1.18 2.58
CA PHE A 43 -3.30 0.14 1.96
C PHE A 43 -4.38 1.11 2.46
N GLN A 44 -5.51 0.59 2.95
CA GLN A 44 -6.61 1.37 3.52
C GLN A 44 -6.30 1.88 4.93
N ASP A 45 -5.36 1.24 5.65
CA ASP A 45 -4.61 1.83 6.77
C ASP A 45 -3.75 2.99 6.24
N ARG A 46 -4.42 4.00 5.66
CA ARG A 46 -3.82 5.26 5.28
C ARG A 46 -3.26 5.88 6.57
N PRO A 47 -2.02 6.41 6.54
CA PRO A 47 -1.50 7.15 7.68
C PRO A 47 -2.52 8.24 8.01
N ALA A 48 -3.01 8.21 9.26
CA ALA A 48 -4.08 9.05 9.79
C ALA A 48 -4.10 10.39 9.08
N SER A 49 -5.23 10.73 8.44
CA SER A 49 -5.43 11.94 7.63
C SER A 49 -4.57 13.08 8.15
N LEU A 50 -3.38 13.26 7.55
CA LEU A 50 -2.45 14.30 7.98
C LEU A 50 -3.05 15.59 7.47
N THR A 51 -3.92 16.16 8.29
CA THR A 51 -4.43 17.52 8.21
C THR A 51 -3.21 18.43 8.21
N LEU A 52 -2.68 18.73 7.03
CA LEU A 52 -1.67 19.75 6.88
C LEU A 52 -2.38 21.10 6.92
N PRO A 53 -1.88 22.08 7.68
CA PRO A 53 -2.45 23.41 7.67
C PRO A 53 -2.38 24.01 6.26
N ASN A 54 -3.38 24.84 5.91
CA ASN A 54 -3.49 25.46 4.58
C ASN A 54 -2.28 26.33 4.21
N SER A 55 -1.57 26.83 5.22
CA SER A 55 -0.32 27.57 5.07
C SER A 55 0.53 27.40 6.34
N ILE A 56 1.85 27.42 6.16
CA ILE A 56 2.81 27.50 7.27
C ILE A 56 3.64 28.78 7.10
N THR A 57 3.92 29.47 8.19
CA THR A 57 4.85 30.60 8.18
C THR A 57 6.21 30.08 8.61
N LEU A 58 7.19 30.12 7.69
CA LEU A 58 8.55 29.78 8.06
C LEU A 58 9.16 30.89 8.92
N PRO A 59 9.92 30.54 9.97
CA PRO A 59 10.66 31.53 10.74
C PRO A 59 11.66 32.27 9.82
N GLN A 60 11.84 33.57 10.10
CA GLN A 60 12.79 34.47 9.41
C GLN A 60 12.49 34.77 7.92
N GLY A 61 11.33 34.40 7.38
CA GLY A 61 11.02 34.63 5.96
C GLY A 61 11.83 33.71 5.03
N ASN A 62 12.37 32.63 5.57
CA ASN A 62 13.16 31.66 4.83
C ASN A 62 12.34 30.98 3.72
N THR A 63 12.93 30.85 2.54
CA THR A 63 12.30 30.18 1.41
C THR A 63 12.40 28.66 1.59
N PRO A 64 11.28 27.92 1.49
CA PRO A 64 11.31 26.46 1.50
C PRO A 64 11.97 25.95 0.21
N VAL A 65 12.97 25.09 0.37
CA VAL A 65 13.71 24.44 -0.73
C VAL A 65 13.18 23.04 -1.00
N ALA A 66 12.82 22.31 0.07
CA ALA A 66 12.25 20.98 -0.04
C ALA A 66 11.23 20.71 1.06
N PHE A 67 10.24 19.88 0.74
CA PHE A 67 9.20 19.42 1.66
C PHE A 67 9.18 17.90 1.67
N THR A 68 9.15 17.29 2.85
CA THR A 68 9.04 15.84 3.03
C THR A 68 7.99 15.54 4.08
N LYS A 69 7.14 14.54 3.83
CA LYS A 69 6.04 14.14 4.72
C LYS A 69 6.31 12.75 5.26
N GLY A 70 6.27 12.60 6.59
CA GLY A 70 6.33 11.32 7.28
C GLY A 70 4.99 10.92 7.90
N ALA A 71 4.97 9.78 8.58
CA ALA A 71 3.81 9.34 9.35
C ALA A 71 3.71 10.19 10.64
N GLY A 72 2.79 11.16 10.66
CA GLY A 72 2.55 12.02 11.83
C GLY A 72 3.52 13.19 12.00
N TRP A 73 4.28 13.57 10.96
CA TRP A 73 5.13 14.75 10.96
C TRP A 73 5.42 15.21 9.52
N TYR A 74 5.88 16.45 9.36
CA TYR A 74 6.42 16.92 8.09
C TYR A 74 7.69 17.74 8.31
N ALA A 75 8.64 17.66 7.39
CA ALA A 75 9.89 18.40 7.41
C ALA A 75 9.95 19.39 6.26
N VAL A 76 10.51 20.56 6.54
CA VAL A 76 10.75 21.62 5.56
C VAL A 76 12.22 21.98 5.61
N VAL A 77 12.90 21.83 4.47
CA VAL A 77 14.28 22.27 4.30
C VAL A 77 14.24 23.72 3.84
N THR A 78 14.98 24.58 4.53
CA THR A 78 15.07 26.00 4.22
C THR A 78 16.32 26.34 3.43
N SER A 79 16.33 27.49 2.76
CA SER A 79 17.50 28.01 2.04
C SER A 79 18.70 28.31 2.93
N SER A 80 18.52 28.42 4.25
CA SER A 80 19.61 28.56 5.22
C SER A 80 20.22 27.21 5.65
N ASN A 81 20.00 26.14 4.88
CA ASN A 81 20.55 24.81 5.15
C ASN A 81 20.07 24.23 6.50
N GLN A 82 18.82 24.51 6.87
CA GLN A 82 18.20 23.97 8.08
C GLN A 82 16.97 23.13 7.72
N ILE A 83 16.81 21.99 8.40
CA ILE A 83 15.63 21.12 8.34
C ILE A 83 14.77 21.42 9.56
N LEU A 84 13.56 21.90 9.32
CA LEU A 84 12.55 22.18 10.33
C LEU A 84 11.53 21.04 10.32
N ILE A 85 11.44 20.29 11.41
CA ILE A 85 10.48 19.20 11.60
C ILE A 85 9.30 19.74 12.38
N TYR A 86 8.10 19.58 11.84
CA TYR A 86 6.84 20.00 12.42
C TYR A 86 5.93 18.80 12.71
N ASP A 87 5.11 18.96 13.74
CA ASP A 87 3.94 18.10 13.96
C ASP A 87 2.86 18.39 12.90
N PRO A 88 1.83 17.53 12.76
CA PRO A 88 0.75 17.74 11.80
C PRO A 88 -0.08 18.99 12.08
N ASN A 89 -0.07 19.51 13.30
CA ASN A 89 -0.82 20.70 13.73
C ASN A 89 -0.05 22.01 13.48
N GLY A 90 1.19 21.96 13.00
CA GLY A 90 2.04 23.12 12.75
C GLY A 90 3.01 23.47 13.88
N GLY A 91 3.07 22.70 14.95
CA GLY A 91 4.05 22.87 16.03
C GLY A 91 5.46 22.45 15.59
N LEU A 92 6.44 23.32 15.79
CA LEU A 92 7.85 23.00 15.52
C LEU A 92 8.35 22.00 16.57
N LEU A 93 8.74 20.80 16.13
CA LEU A 93 9.28 19.74 16.98
C LEU A 93 10.80 19.82 17.09
N GLN A 94 11.49 20.04 15.97
CA GLN A 94 12.94 19.99 15.92
C GLN A 94 13.50 20.86 14.79
N THR A 95 14.65 21.47 15.04
CA THR A 95 15.47 22.13 14.03
C THR A 95 16.80 21.41 13.93
N ILE A 96 17.19 21.02 12.71
CA ILE A 96 18.46 20.35 12.42
C ILE A 96 19.24 21.21 11.43
N GLU A 97 20.48 21.56 11.75
CA GLU A 97 21.38 22.22 10.80
C GLU A 97 22.04 21.19 9.90
N VAL A 98 22.04 21.44 8.59
CA VAL A 98 22.71 20.62 7.60
C VAL A 98 24.09 21.19 7.37
N VAL A 99 25.12 20.45 7.77
CA VAL A 99 26.51 20.77 7.45
C VAL A 99 26.91 19.91 6.26
N THR A 100 27.09 20.54 5.10
CA THR A 100 27.63 19.87 3.92
C THR A 100 29.16 19.88 4.04
N PRO A 101 29.85 18.73 3.95
CA PRO A 101 31.32 18.68 3.97
C PRO A 101 31.96 19.26 2.71
#